data_AF-A0A2E1LVK1-F1
#
_entry.id   AF-A0A2E1LVK1-F1
#
_cell.length_a   1.000
_cell.length_b   1.000
_cell.length_c   1.000
_cell.angle_alpha   90.00
_cell.angle_beta   90.00
_cell.angle_gamma   90.00
#
_symmetry.space_group_name_H-M   'P 1'
#
loop_
_entity.id
_entity.type
_entity.pdbx_description
1 polymer ?
#
loop_
_entity_poly.entity_id
_entity_poly.type
_entity_poly.pdbx_seq_one_letter_code
_entity_poly.pdbx_strand_id
1 'polypeptide(L)'
;GNVEDVVGVCGGDCQEDVDMDGICDDVDECIGELDACGICNGPGEIYECGCNDILEGDCDCDGNQLDALGVCGGDCLADVNDNGLCDDAEATGCTDPLACNFDELATLDDGSCTYAEDLYDCLGNCLNDADEDGICDELEVVGCTDETACNYNPEATDSDEESCVFAEPFYDCEGNCLNDEDSDGICDELEVVGCTNVDACNFDELATDDDDSCILIGDACDDGDATTIDDVINENCDCVGTVDGVEEAGLAFAMFPNPSTGEVTLAVDGLRAGVQIQVLDAAGRLVWNQEGMVLQGNTVLDLSSLSTGTYNVMLSDERGVRVQRLAIQR
;
A
#
# COMPACT_ATOMS: atom_id res chain seq x y z
N GLY A 1 -115.63 -39.13 -63.04
CA GLY A 1 -115.80 -40.30 -63.92
C GLY A 1 -116.67 -41.29 -63.18
N ASN A 2 -117.74 -41.77 -63.81
CA ASN A 2 -118.84 -42.48 -63.15
C ASN A 2 -118.38 -43.78 -62.48
N VAL A 3 -118.29 -43.79 -61.14
CA VAL A 3 -118.33 -45.00 -60.31
C VAL A 3 -119.33 -44.72 -59.18
N GLU A 4 -120.23 -45.67 -58.90
CA GLU A 4 -121.26 -45.57 -57.86
C GLU A 4 -120.64 -45.57 -56.45
N ASP A 5 -121.21 -44.78 -55.54
CA ASP A 5 -120.89 -44.86 -54.11
C ASP A 5 -121.65 -46.03 -53.43
N VAL A 6 -121.26 -46.36 -52.20
CA VAL A 6 -121.78 -47.54 -51.47
C VAL A 6 -123.25 -47.40 -51.03
N VAL A 7 -123.91 -46.29 -51.38
CA VAL A 7 -125.32 -46.01 -51.05
C VAL A 7 -126.19 -45.82 -52.30
N GLY A 8 -125.62 -45.95 -53.50
CA GLY A 8 -126.35 -46.10 -54.76
C GLY A 8 -126.95 -44.80 -55.32
N VAL A 9 -126.34 -43.63 -55.06
CA VAL A 9 -126.80 -42.35 -55.63
C VAL A 9 -125.68 -41.66 -56.41
N CYS A 10 -125.94 -41.30 -57.67
CA CYS A 10 -124.98 -40.64 -58.54
C CYS A 10 -125.11 -39.11 -58.45
N GLY A 11 -124.09 -38.43 -57.91
CA GLY A 11 -123.96 -36.96 -57.96
C GLY A 11 -124.53 -36.17 -56.77
N GLY A 12 -124.33 -36.65 -55.53
CA GLY A 12 -124.65 -35.88 -54.31
C GLY A 12 -123.44 -35.07 -53.80
N ASP A 13 -123.69 -33.83 -53.40
CA ASP A 13 -122.69 -32.89 -52.88
C ASP A 13 -122.28 -33.25 -51.43
N CYS A 14 -121.00 -33.60 -51.18
CA CYS A 14 -120.44 -33.71 -49.83
C CYS A 14 -120.11 -32.30 -49.31
N GLN A 15 -120.64 -31.91 -48.14
CA GLN A 15 -120.60 -30.53 -47.64
C GLN A 15 -119.36 -30.19 -46.79
N GLU A 16 -118.39 -31.10 -46.66
CA GLU A 16 -117.14 -30.85 -45.93
C GLU A 16 -115.94 -31.50 -46.66
N ASP A 17 -115.54 -30.90 -47.79
CA ASP A 17 -114.23 -31.08 -48.44
C ASP A 17 -113.40 -29.82 -48.09
N VAL A 18 -112.71 -29.87 -46.94
CA VAL A 18 -112.16 -28.69 -46.27
C VAL A 18 -110.93 -28.13 -47.01
N ASP A 19 -110.16 -28.96 -47.70
CA ASP A 19 -108.95 -28.58 -48.42
C ASP A 19 -109.06 -28.68 -49.96
N MET A 20 -110.22 -29.08 -50.49
CA MET A 20 -110.59 -29.02 -51.92
C MET A 20 -109.73 -29.88 -52.82
N ASP A 21 -109.38 -31.08 -52.38
CA ASP A 21 -108.61 -32.04 -53.17
C ASP A 21 -109.48 -33.11 -53.87
N GLY A 22 -110.77 -33.17 -53.54
CA GLY A 22 -111.76 -33.99 -54.22
C GLY A 22 -111.94 -35.42 -53.68
N ILE A 23 -111.48 -35.71 -52.46
CA ILE A 23 -111.78 -36.97 -51.74
C ILE A 23 -112.44 -36.62 -50.39
N CYS A 24 -113.60 -37.20 -50.08
CA CYS A 24 -114.26 -37.01 -48.77
C CYS A 24 -113.83 -38.18 -47.86
N ASP A 25 -112.90 -37.96 -46.93
CA ASP A 25 -112.41 -39.00 -46.01
C ASP A 25 -112.71 -38.67 -44.54
N ASP A 26 -113.39 -39.62 -43.89
CA ASP A 26 -113.73 -39.59 -42.47
C ASP A 26 -112.66 -40.28 -41.60
N VAL A 27 -111.56 -40.78 -42.18
CA VAL A 27 -110.53 -41.59 -41.47
C VAL A 27 -109.13 -41.49 -42.09
N ASP A 28 -108.68 -40.30 -42.51
CA ASP A 28 -107.25 -40.11 -42.78
C ASP A 28 -106.78 -38.76 -42.20
N GLU A 29 -105.93 -38.81 -41.17
CA GLU A 29 -105.40 -37.59 -40.52
C GLU A 29 -104.37 -36.86 -41.41
N CYS A 30 -103.99 -37.43 -42.56
CA CYS A 30 -103.01 -36.85 -43.49
C CYS A 30 -103.24 -37.28 -44.94
N ILE A 31 -103.51 -36.34 -45.85
CA ILE A 31 -103.44 -36.57 -47.30
C ILE A 31 -102.04 -36.15 -47.80
N GLY A 32 -101.10 -37.09 -47.74
CA GLY A 32 -99.68 -36.90 -48.08
C GLY A 32 -98.80 -38.06 -47.63
N GLU A 33 -97.49 -38.01 -47.85
CA GLU A 33 -96.57 -38.91 -47.15
C GLU A 33 -96.31 -38.35 -45.75
N LEU A 34 -96.50 -39.17 -44.72
CA LEU A 34 -95.96 -38.87 -43.40
C LEU A 34 -94.44 -38.85 -43.51
N ASP A 35 -93.81 -37.82 -42.95
CA ASP A 35 -92.37 -37.87 -42.74
C ASP A 35 -92.01 -38.88 -41.63
N ALA A 36 -90.72 -39.08 -41.36
CA ALA A 36 -90.29 -40.01 -40.31
C ALA A 36 -90.71 -39.57 -38.89
N CYS A 37 -91.21 -38.34 -38.74
CA CYS A 37 -91.70 -37.76 -37.50
C CYS A 37 -93.21 -37.92 -37.31
N GLY A 38 -93.90 -38.52 -38.29
CA GLY A 38 -95.34 -38.71 -38.26
C GLY A 38 -96.12 -37.41 -38.49
N ILE A 39 -95.49 -36.37 -39.06
CA ILE A 39 -96.15 -35.10 -39.41
C ILE A 39 -96.54 -35.13 -40.89
N CYS A 40 -97.80 -34.79 -41.17
CA CYS A 40 -98.33 -34.76 -42.53
C CYS A 40 -97.67 -33.69 -43.41
N ASN A 41 -97.04 -34.09 -44.52
CA ASN A 41 -96.28 -33.18 -45.40
C ASN A 41 -95.24 -32.35 -44.62
N GLY A 42 -94.69 -32.90 -43.53
CA GLY A 42 -93.66 -32.26 -42.72
C GLY A 42 -92.33 -32.12 -43.47
N PRO A 43 -91.37 -31.36 -42.91
CA PRO A 43 -90.11 -31.06 -43.60
C PRO A 43 -89.15 -32.26 -43.73
N GLY A 44 -89.45 -33.42 -43.14
CA GLY A 44 -88.52 -34.54 -43.01
C GLY A 44 -87.95 -34.67 -41.60
N GLU A 45 -86.88 -35.48 -41.44
CA GLU A 45 -86.24 -35.79 -40.14
C GLU A 45 -85.49 -34.63 -39.44
N ILE A 46 -85.85 -33.36 -39.67
CA ILE A 46 -85.09 -32.30 -39.01
C ILE A 46 -85.98 -31.17 -38.52
N TYR A 47 -86.28 -31.25 -37.23
CA TYR A 47 -86.10 -30.12 -36.31
C TYR A 47 -85.12 -30.61 -35.23
N GLU A 48 -83.96 -29.93 -35.13
CA GLU A 48 -82.72 -30.16 -34.35
C GLU A 48 -82.40 -31.52 -33.66
N CYS A 49 -83.36 -32.26 -33.08
CA CYS A 49 -83.21 -33.61 -32.54
C CYS A 49 -84.06 -34.67 -33.27
N GLY A 50 -84.03 -34.64 -34.60
CA GLY A 50 -84.87 -35.47 -35.46
C GLY A 50 -86.26 -34.85 -35.60
N CYS A 51 -87.16 -35.15 -34.66
CA CYS A 51 -88.60 -34.86 -34.76
C CYS A 51 -89.17 -33.93 -33.71
N ASN A 52 -88.36 -33.55 -32.72
CA ASN A 52 -88.74 -32.60 -31.68
C ASN A 52 -87.72 -31.46 -31.67
N ASP A 53 -88.12 -30.32 -31.10
CA ASP A 53 -87.14 -29.31 -30.73
C ASP A 53 -86.38 -29.77 -29.48
N ILE A 54 -85.13 -29.32 -29.34
CA ILE A 54 -84.38 -29.50 -28.08
C ILE A 54 -85.15 -28.76 -26.97
N LEU A 55 -85.31 -29.40 -25.81
CA LEU A 55 -86.06 -28.80 -24.70
C LEU A 55 -85.33 -27.57 -24.14
N GLU A 56 -86.09 -26.61 -23.61
CA GLU A 56 -85.54 -25.39 -23.02
C GLU A 56 -84.58 -25.72 -21.86
N GLY A 57 -83.30 -25.38 -22.03
CA GLY A 57 -82.23 -25.67 -21.07
C GLY A 57 -81.29 -26.80 -21.50
N ASP A 58 -81.71 -27.66 -22.42
CA ASP A 58 -80.89 -28.74 -22.97
C ASP A 58 -80.08 -28.22 -24.18
N CYS A 59 -78.91 -28.82 -24.40
CA CYS A 59 -78.00 -28.45 -25.48
C CYS A 59 -77.85 -29.51 -26.56
N ASP A 60 -78.37 -30.73 -26.34
CA ASP A 60 -78.43 -31.80 -27.32
C ASP A 60 -79.70 -32.66 -27.16
N CYS A 61 -79.83 -33.65 -28.04
CA CYS A 61 -80.95 -34.57 -28.08
C CYS A 61 -81.01 -35.56 -26.91
N ASP A 62 -79.88 -35.74 -26.21
CA ASP A 62 -79.75 -36.68 -25.10
C ASP A 62 -80.17 -36.04 -23.76
N GLY A 63 -80.54 -34.76 -23.78
CA GLY A 63 -80.96 -33.99 -22.59
C GLY A 63 -79.77 -33.54 -21.76
N ASN A 64 -78.58 -33.44 -22.36
CA ASN A 64 -77.42 -32.86 -21.69
C ASN A 64 -77.62 -31.34 -21.58
N GLN A 65 -77.06 -30.76 -20.52
CA GLN A 65 -77.03 -29.32 -20.31
C GLN A 65 -75.61 -28.79 -20.58
N LEU A 66 -75.51 -27.49 -20.87
CA LEU A 66 -74.21 -26.83 -20.95
C LEU A 66 -73.58 -26.78 -19.56
N ASP A 67 -72.29 -27.10 -19.49
CA ASP A 67 -71.48 -26.88 -18.30
C ASP A 67 -71.04 -25.40 -18.17
N ALA A 68 -70.26 -25.08 -17.15
CA ALA A 68 -69.77 -23.71 -16.93
C ALA A 68 -68.89 -23.16 -18.08
N LEU A 69 -68.33 -24.02 -18.95
CA LEU A 69 -67.55 -23.63 -20.13
C LEU A 69 -68.39 -23.58 -21.42
N GLY A 70 -69.69 -23.85 -21.34
CA GLY A 70 -70.56 -23.93 -22.50
C GLY A 70 -70.34 -25.20 -23.32
N VAL A 71 -69.78 -26.26 -22.74
CA VAL A 71 -69.66 -27.58 -23.37
C VAL A 71 -70.88 -28.41 -23.03
N CYS A 72 -71.55 -28.93 -24.06
CA CYS A 72 -72.73 -29.77 -23.87
C CYS A 72 -72.35 -31.12 -23.24
N GLY A 73 -72.94 -31.43 -22.07
CA GLY A 73 -72.65 -32.67 -21.34
C GLY A 73 -71.26 -32.71 -20.69
N GLY A 74 -70.62 -31.55 -20.49
CA GLY A 74 -69.37 -31.45 -19.75
C GLY A 74 -69.57 -31.50 -18.22
N ASP A 75 -68.47 -31.71 -17.48
CA ASP A 75 -68.48 -31.88 -16.03
C ASP A 75 -68.13 -30.59 -15.26
N CYS A 76 -67.93 -29.45 -15.95
CA CYS A 76 -67.49 -28.21 -15.34
C CYS A 76 -68.56 -27.55 -14.46
N LEU A 77 -68.33 -27.43 -13.15
CA LEU A 77 -69.31 -26.87 -12.22
C LEU A 77 -69.23 -25.35 -12.07
N ALA A 78 -68.06 -24.76 -12.26
CA ALA A 78 -67.81 -23.33 -12.13
C ALA A 78 -66.60 -22.91 -12.95
N ASP A 79 -66.70 -21.74 -13.57
CA ASP A 79 -65.62 -20.93 -14.13
C ASP A 79 -65.92 -19.50 -13.65
N VAL A 80 -65.41 -19.15 -12.46
CA VAL A 80 -65.81 -17.91 -11.79
C VAL A 80 -65.19 -16.67 -12.45
N ASN A 81 -64.06 -16.84 -13.13
CA ASN A 81 -63.31 -15.75 -13.75
C ASN A 81 -63.45 -15.67 -15.28
N ASP A 82 -64.26 -16.56 -15.86
CA ASP A 82 -64.57 -16.68 -17.29
C ASP A 82 -63.29 -16.86 -18.15
N ASN A 83 -62.27 -17.56 -17.64
CA ASN A 83 -61.00 -17.77 -18.35
C ASN A 83 -61.04 -18.99 -19.29
N GLY A 84 -62.13 -19.75 -19.31
CA GLY A 84 -62.27 -20.95 -20.14
C GLY A 84 -61.71 -22.23 -19.52
N LEU A 85 -61.42 -22.22 -18.22
CA LEU A 85 -61.00 -23.38 -17.42
C LEU A 85 -61.94 -23.53 -16.21
N CYS A 86 -62.17 -24.77 -15.79
CA CYS A 86 -62.94 -25.03 -14.57
C CYS A 86 -62.14 -24.65 -13.33
N ASP A 87 -62.80 -24.05 -12.33
CA ASP A 87 -62.19 -23.67 -11.05
C ASP A 87 -61.44 -24.83 -10.36
N ASP A 88 -61.92 -26.08 -10.51
CA ASP A 88 -61.27 -27.26 -9.92
C ASP A 88 -60.08 -27.79 -10.73
N ALA A 89 -59.94 -27.32 -11.97
CA ALA A 89 -58.81 -27.55 -12.85
C ALA A 89 -57.79 -26.40 -12.81
N GLU A 90 -58.07 -25.31 -12.08
CA GLU A 90 -57.15 -24.19 -11.95
C GLU A 90 -55.95 -24.53 -11.06
N ALA A 91 -54.76 -24.26 -11.59
CA ALA A 91 -53.53 -24.29 -10.83
C ALA A 91 -53.24 -22.87 -10.34
N THR A 92 -53.22 -22.68 -9.02
CA THR A 92 -52.90 -21.40 -8.40
C THR A 92 -51.40 -21.22 -8.26
N GLY A 93 -50.88 -20.05 -8.60
CA GLY A 93 -49.47 -19.69 -8.43
C GLY A 93 -49.15 -18.39 -9.16
N CYS A 94 -47.89 -17.99 -9.21
CA CYS A 94 -47.52 -16.76 -9.91
C CYS A 94 -47.58 -16.95 -11.44
N THR A 95 -48.42 -16.18 -12.12
CA THR A 95 -48.60 -16.25 -13.58
C THR A 95 -47.76 -15.25 -14.37
N ASP A 96 -46.99 -14.39 -13.70
CA ASP A 96 -46.16 -13.36 -14.35
C ASP A 96 -44.79 -13.94 -14.76
N PRO A 97 -44.46 -14.01 -16.07
CA PRO A 97 -43.19 -14.55 -16.54
C PRO A 97 -41.95 -13.71 -16.14
N LEU A 98 -42.14 -12.50 -15.62
CA LEU A 98 -41.05 -11.66 -15.10
C LEU A 98 -40.79 -11.89 -13.60
N ALA A 99 -41.64 -12.66 -12.91
CA ALA A 99 -41.47 -12.95 -11.49
C ALA A 99 -40.49 -14.12 -11.24
N CYS A 100 -39.81 -14.06 -10.11
CA CYS A 100 -38.80 -15.04 -9.68
C CYS A 100 -39.37 -16.41 -9.32
N ASN A 101 -40.65 -16.46 -8.97
CA ASN A 101 -41.39 -17.67 -8.65
C ASN A 101 -42.48 -17.95 -9.69
N PHE A 102 -42.28 -17.51 -10.94
CA PHE A 102 -43.17 -17.84 -12.06
C PHE A 102 -43.40 -19.35 -12.14
N ASP A 103 -44.67 -19.74 -12.19
CA ASP A 103 -45.10 -21.12 -12.38
C ASP A 103 -45.79 -21.25 -13.74
N GLU A 104 -45.15 -21.97 -14.68
CA GLU A 104 -45.68 -22.19 -16.02
C GLU A 104 -46.97 -23.02 -16.03
N LEU A 105 -47.27 -23.73 -14.94
CA LEU A 105 -48.49 -24.51 -14.78
C LEU A 105 -49.62 -23.68 -14.17
N ALA A 106 -49.32 -22.54 -13.55
CA ALA A 106 -50.35 -21.71 -12.94
C ALA A 106 -51.26 -21.08 -13.99
N THR A 107 -52.57 -21.25 -13.81
CA THR A 107 -53.62 -20.69 -14.65
C THR A 107 -54.35 -19.54 -13.97
N LEU A 108 -54.14 -19.36 -12.66
CA LEU A 108 -54.71 -18.29 -11.86
C LEU A 108 -53.66 -17.70 -10.91
N ASP A 109 -53.48 -16.39 -10.96
CA ASP A 109 -52.60 -15.65 -10.04
C ASP A 109 -53.16 -15.64 -8.63
N ASP A 110 -52.38 -16.14 -7.67
CA ASP A 110 -52.72 -16.13 -6.24
C ASP A 110 -52.11 -14.93 -5.49
N GLY A 111 -51.42 -14.04 -6.20
CA GLY A 111 -50.72 -12.88 -5.64
C GLY A 111 -49.41 -13.24 -4.94
N SER A 112 -48.88 -14.44 -5.14
CA SER A 112 -47.59 -14.88 -4.58
C SER A 112 -46.38 -14.38 -5.35
N CYS A 113 -46.54 -13.68 -6.47
CA CYS A 113 -45.43 -13.21 -7.31
C CYS A 113 -44.40 -12.38 -6.53
N THR A 114 -43.14 -12.79 -6.63
CA THR A 114 -41.95 -12.12 -6.09
C THR A 114 -41.07 -11.65 -7.24
N TYR A 115 -40.50 -10.46 -7.12
CA TYR A 115 -39.65 -9.87 -8.14
C TYR A 115 -38.27 -9.61 -7.56
N ALA A 116 -37.26 -9.63 -8.44
CA ALA A 116 -35.91 -9.27 -8.05
C ALA A 116 -35.84 -7.79 -7.65
N GLU A 117 -34.92 -7.46 -6.75
CA GLU A 117 -34.61 -6.07 -6.43
C GLU A 117 -33.91 -5.40 -7.61
N ASP A 118 -34.01 -4.07 -7.71
CA ASP A 118 -33.33 -3.32 -8.76
C ASP A 118 -31.82 -3.63 -8.73
N LEU A 119 -31.23 -3.91 -9.90
CA LEU A 119 -29.83 -4.32 -10.11
C LEU A 119 -29.48 -5.77 -9.71
N TYR A 120 -30.42 -6.52 -9.15
CA TYR A 120 -30.22 -7.93 -8.78
C TYR A 120 -31.04 -8.88 -9.65
N ASP A 121 -30.61 -10.14 -9.70
CA ASP A 121 -31.37 -11.25 -10.26
C ASP A 121 -32.28 -11.91 -9.21
N CYS A 122 -33.06 -12.90 -9.64
CA CYS A 122 -33.98 -13.63 -8.77
C CYS A 122 -33.32 -14.53 -7.72
N LEU A 123 -32.01 -14.75 -7.82
CA LEU A 123 -31.21 -15.46 -6.83
C LEU A 123 -30.50 -14.50 -5.87
N GLY A 124 -30.66 -13.19 -6.07
CA GLY A 124 -30.00 -12.13 -5.30
C GLY A 124 -28.57 -11.87 -5.76
N ASN A 125 -28.15 -12.35 -6.94
CA ASN A 125 -26.85 -12.00 -7.50
C ASN A 125 -26.96 -10.65 -8.19
N CYS A 126 -25.89 -9.87 -8.15
CA CYS A 126 -25.84 -8.64 -8.92
C CYS A 126 -25.83 -8.91 -10.43
N LEU A 127 -26.48 -8.05 -11.21
CA LEU A 127 -26.51 -8.13 -12.68
C LEU A 127 -25.23 -7.62 -13.35
N ASN A 128 -24.59 -6.60 -12.77
CA ASN A 128 -23.30 -6.05 -13.21
C ASN A 128 -22.37 -5.96 -11.99
N ASP A 129 -21.44 -6.90 -11.91
CA ASP A 129 -20.46 -7.02 -10.84
C ASP A 129 -19.13 -7.44 -11.50
N ALA A 130 -18.25 -6.46 -11.67
CA ALA A 130 -17.02 -6.60 -12.41
C ALA A 130 -15.91 -7.30 -11.61
N ASP A 131 -15.91 -7.15 -10.29
CA ASP A 131 -14.88 -7.65 -9.38
C ASP A 131 -15.31 -8.89 -8.57
N GLU A 132 -16.58 -9.29 -8.68
CA GLU A 132 -17.24 -10.44 -8.06
C GLU A 132 -17.30 -10.35 -6.51
N ASP A 133 -17.35 -9.14 -5.94
CA ASP A 133 -17.46 -8.92 -4.49
C ASP A 133 -18.90 -9.03 -3.95
N GLY A 134 -19.89 -9.07 -4.85
CA GLY A 134 -21.32 -9.19 -4.54
C GLY A 134 -22.06 -7.85 -4.41
N ILE A 135 -21.37 -6.73 -4.61
CA ILE A 135 -21.93 -5.38 -4.70
C ILE A 135 -21.98 -5.01 -6.18
N CYS A 136 -23.07 -4.38 -6.59
CA CYS A 136 -23.21 -4.00 -8.00
C CYS A 136 -22.34 -2.80 -8.34
N ASP A 137 -21.73 -2.80 -9.54
CA ASP A 137 -20.93 -1.69 -10.08
C ASP A 137 -21.65 -0.34 -9.92
N GLU A 138 -22.98 -0.30 -10.11
CA GLU A 138 -23.77 0.93 -9.97
C GLU A 138 -23.98 1.39 -8.51
N LEU A 139 -23.77 0.51 -7.55
CA LEU A 139 -23.85 0.74 -6.11
C LEU A 139 -22.48 0.88 -5.44
N GLU A 140 -21.41 0.65 -6.18
CA GLU A 140 -20.07 0.73 -5.66
C GLU A 140 -19.68 2.14 -5.21
N VAL A 141 -18.95 2.17 -4.10
CA VAL A 141 -18.32 3.38 -3.59
C VAL A 141 -16.82 3.26 -3.83
N VAL A 142 -16.34 4.01 -4.81
CA VAL A 142 -14.90 4.08 -5.12
C VAL A 142 -14.14 4.66 -3.93
N GLY A 143 -13.10 3.97 -3.50
CA GLY A 143 -12.22 4.41 -2.42
C GLY A 143 -11.10 3.41 -2.14
N CYS A 144 -10.56 3.42 -0.92
CA CYS A 144 -9.61 2.40 -0.50
C CYS A 144 -10.26 1.54 0.58
N THR A 145 -10.33 0.23 0.34
CA THR A 145 -10.91 -0.77 1.25
C THR A 145 -9.89 -1.34 2.25
N ASP A 146 -8.59 -1.03 2.09
CA ASP A 146 -7.54 -1.51 2.97
C ASP A 146 -7.43 -0.66 4.24
N GLU A 147 -7.73 -1.25 5.41
CA GLU A 147 -7.68 -0.59 6.74
C GLU A 147 -6.28 -0.04 7.11
N THR A 148 -5.23 -0.51 6.43
CA THR A 148 -3.85 -0.06 6.66
C THR A 148 -3.45 1.15 5.81
N ALA A 149 -4.28 1.55 4.84
CA ALA A 149 -4.05 2.73 4.04
C ALA A 149 -4.45 4.03 4.76
N CYS A 150 -3.72 5.09 4.47
CA CYS A 150 -3.91 6.43 5.03
C CYS A 150 -5.21 7.10 4.59
N ASN A 151 -5.73 6.71 3.44
CA ASN A 151 -7.02 7.16 2.91
C ASN A 151 -8.07 6.05 2.92
N TYR A 152 -7.95 5.09 3.84
CA TYR A 152 -8.97 4.07 4.08
C TYR A 152 -10.35 4.72 4.25
N ASN A 153 -11.32 4.19 3.51
CA ASN A 153 -12.73 4.57 3.63
C ASN A 153 -13.56 3.32 3.94
N PRO A 154 -14.19 3.22 5.14
CA PRO A 154 -14.98 2.05 5.50
C PRO A 154 -16.26 1.90 4.67
N GLU A 155 -16.69 2.94 3.97
CA GLU A 155 -17.84 2.88 3.07
C GLU A 155 -17.42 2.54 1.63
N ALA A 156 -16.11 2.44 1.34
CA ALA A 156 -15.65 2.02 0.02
C ALA A 156 -15.93 0.54 -0.18
N THR A 157 -16.35 0.20 -1.40
CA THR A 157 -16.62 -1.17 -1.84
C THR A 157 -15.77 -1.52 -3.06
N ASP A 158 -15.41 -0.52 -3.87
CA ASP A 158 -14.50 -0.66 -5.00
C ASP A 158 -13.17 0.04 -4.70
N SER A 159 -12.05 -0.65 -4.93
CA SER A 159 -10.71 -0.12 -4.81
C SER A 159 -9.95 -0.23 -6.13
N ASP A 160 -9.75 0.90 -6.80
CA ASP A 160 -8.76 0.97 -7.86
C ASP A 160 -7.38 0.57 -7.31
N GLU A 161 -6.60 -0.18 -8.09
CA GLU A 161 -5.25 -0.66 -7.70
C GLU A 161 -4.30 0.48 -7.24
N GLU A 162 -4.60 1.73 -7.61
CA GLU A 162 -3.84 2.94 -7.28
C GLU A 162 -4.59 3.94 -6.39
N SER A 163 -5.77 3.56 -5.87
CA SER A 163 -6.58 4.40 -4.97
C SER A 163 -5.98 4.46 -3.56
N CYS A 164 -5.39 3.36 -3.06
CA CYS A 164 -4.86 3.29 -1.71
C CYS A 164 -3.50 4.00 -1.57
N VAL A 165 -3.43 4.95 -0.64
CA VAL A 165 -2.21 5.66 -0.25
C VAL A 165 -1.72 5.06 1.06
N PHE A 166 -0.52 4.47 1.03
CA PHE A 166 0.12 3.92 2.23
C PHE A 166 1.21 4.86 2.72
N ALA A 167 1.45 4.83 4.04
CA ALA A 167 2.57 5.54 4.63
C ALA A 167 3.91 4.95 4.12
N GLU A 168 4.92 5.81 3.98
CA GLU A 168 6.27 5.33 3.69
C GLU A 168 6.82 4.52 4.88
N PRO A 169 7.73 3.55 4.66
CA PRO A 169 8.35 2.83 5.76
C PRO A 169 8.92 3.78 6.80
N PHE A 170 8.66 3.48 8.09
CA PHE A 170 9.06 4.28 9.27
C PHE A 170 8.29 5.60 9.48
N TYR A 171 7.39 5.98 8.58
CA TYR A 171 6.52 7.15 8.74
C TYR A 171 5.07 6.74 9.03
N ASP A 172 4.31 7.65 9.64
CA ASP A 172 2.86 7.59 9.73
C ASP A 172 2.18 8.22 8.51
N CYS A 173 0.84 8.22 8.50
CA CYS A 173 0.04 8.74 7.40
C CYS A 173 0.06 10.27 7.25
N GLU A 174 0.49 10.98 8.29
CA GLU A 174 0.72 12.41 8.26
C GLU A 174 2.16 12.75 7.86
N GLY A 175 3.00 11.74 7.62
CA GLY A 175 4.40 11.87 7.27
C GLY A 175 5.31 12.17 8.46
N ASN A 176 4.84 11.93 9.69
CA ASN A 176 5.69 12.02 10.87
C ASN A 176 6.45 10.71 11.05
N CYS A 177 7.67 10.81 11.56
CA CYS A 177 8.41 9.63 11.91
C CYS A 177 7.79 8.88 13.10
N LEU A 178 7.78 7.55 13.04
CA LEU A 178 7.28 6.68 14.11
C LEU A 178 8.25 6.59 15.30
N ASN A 179 9.57 6.59 15.03
CA ASN A 179 10.64 6.56 16.02
C ASN A 179 11.68 7.64 15.68
N ASP A 180 11.69 8.69 16.49
CA ASP A 180 12.55 9.87 16.32
C ASP A 180 12.96 10.32 17.73
N GLU A 181 14.10 9.81 18.20
CA GLU A 181 14.57 10.02 19.58
C GLU A 181 15.09 11.45 19.81
N ASP A 182 15.67 12.09 18.79
CA ASP A 182 16.28 13.41 18.89
C ASP A 182 15.38 14.57 18.37
N SER A 183 14.28 14.22 17.70
CA SER A 183 13.28 15.13 17.12
C SER A 183 13.79 16.01 15.98
N ASP A 184 14.77 15.54 15.21
CA ASP A 184 15.29 16.25 14.03
C ASP A 184 14.43 16.06 12.75
N GLY A 185 13.48 15.12 12.80
CA GLY A 185 12.55 14.79 11.73
C GLY A 185 13.00 13.68 10.78
N ILE A 186 14.14 13.04 11.06
CA ILE A 186 14.64 11.84 10.40
C ILE A 186 14.39 10.66 11.34
N CYS A 187 13.94 9.54 10.79
CA CYS A 187 13.69 8.37 11.62
C CYS A 187 14.97 7.70 12.09
N ASP A 188 15.00 7.22 13.33
CA ASP A 188 16.11 6.47 13.93
C ASP A 188 16.59 5.33 13.00
N GLU A 189 15.67 4.64 12.30
CA GLU A 189 16.03 3.57 11.36
C GLU A 189 16.66 4.05 10.04
N LEU A 190 16.52 5.33 9.73
CA LEU A 190 17.07 6.01 8.54
C LEU A 190 18.26 6.90 8.87
N GLU A 191 18.63 7.02 10.16
CA GLU A 191 19.76 7.82 10.58
C GLU A 191 21.09 7.27 10.05
N VAL A 192 21.93 8.21 9.63
CA VAL A 192 23.31 7.96 9.27
C VAL A 192 24.18 8.59 10.34
N VAL A 193 24.87 7.72 11.06
CA VAL A 193 25.71 8.09 12.18
C VAL A 193 27.06 8.63 11.66
N GLY A 194 27.49 9.81 12.14
CA GLY A 194 28.78 10.42 11.79
C GLY A 194 28.88 11.88 12.23
N CYS A 195 29.97 12.57 11.89
CA CYS A 195 30.12 13.96 12.32
C CYS A 195 29.20 14.93 11.54
N THR A 196 28.21 15.51 12.22
CA THR A 196 27.24 16.47 11.64
C THR A 196 27.74 17.93 11.67
N ASN A 197 28.87 18.19 12.32
CA ASN A 197 29.41 19.55 12.47
C ASN A 197 30.20 19.99 11.22
N VAL A 198 29.69 20.98 10.50
CA VAL A 198 30.27 21.55 9.27
C VAL A 198 31.71 22.09 9.45
N ASP A 199 32.07 22.51 10.66
CA ASP A 199 33.39 23.05 10.97
C ASP A 199 34.41 21.96 11.35
N ALA A 200 33.99 20.69 11.41
CA ALA A 200 34.87 19.57 11.70
C ALA A 200 35.62 19.08 10.46
N CYS A 201 36.83 18.56 10.69
CA CYS A 201 37.72 18.04 9.67
C CYS A 201 37.22 16.75 9.00
N ASN A 202 36.38 15.99 9.70
CA ASN A 202 35.72 14.77 9.24
C ASN A 202 34.20 14.93 9.11
N PHE A 203 33.72 16.16 8.88
CA PHE A 203 32.31 16.41 8.58
C PHE A 203 31.81 15.49 7.48
N ASP A 204 30.70 14.80 7.73
CA ASP A 204 30.01 13.96 6.76
C ASP A 204 28.68 14.62 6.37
N GLU A 205 28.54 14.97 5.09
CA GLU A 205 27.31 15.58 4.57
C GLU A 205 26.11 14.63 4.56
N LEU A 206 26.36 13.33 4.70
CA LEU A 206 25.32 12.31 4.80
C LEU A 206 24.95 11.99 6.24
N ALA A 207 25.73 12.42 7.23
CA ALA A 207 25.41 12.18 8.63
C ALA A 207 24.20 12.99 9.07
N THR A 208 23.25 12.31 9.70
CA THR A 208 22.04 12.87 10.28
C THR A 208 22.11 12.88 11.80
N ASP A 209 22.85 11.93 12.39
CA ASP A 209 23.07 11.83 13.84
C ASP A 209 24.57 11.87 14.18
N ASP A 210 24.93 12.56 15.27
CA ASP A 210 26.32 12.79 15.70
C ASP A 210 26.83 11.67 16.61
N ASP A 211 27.90 10.99 16.22
CA ASP A 211 28.53 9.91 17.00
C ASP A 211 29.67 10.36 17.91
N ASP A 212 29.76 11.65 18.19
CA ASP A 212 30.90 12.27 18.86
C ASP A 212 32.25 11.99 18.14
N SER A 213 32.25 11.60 16.86
CA SER A 213 33.48 11.38 16.09
C SER A 213 34.07 12.67 15.52
N CYS A 214 33.38 13.81 15.66
CA CYS A 214 33.84 15.09 15.13
C CYS A 214 35.24 15.47 15.62
N ILE A 215 36.13 15.75 14.67
CA ILE A 215 37.50 16.22 14.89
C ILE A 215 37.53 17.72 14.59
N LEU A 216 37.68 18.53 15.62
CA LEU A 216 37.71 19.98 15.55
C LEU A 216 39.14 20.51 15.58
N ILE A 217 39.30 21.75 15.10
CA ILE A 217 40.57 22.47 15.18
C ILE A 217 40.94 22.66 16.66
N GLY A 218 42.16 22.26 17.02
CA GLY A 218 42.68 22.30 18.38
C GLY A 218 42.48 21.01 19.18
N ASP A 219 41.79 20.01 18.64
CA ASP A 219 41.69 18.70 19.28
C ASP A 219 43.06 18.03 19.33
N ALA A 220 43.28 17.29 20.42
CA ALA A 220 44.51 16.53 20.61
C ALA A 220 44.55 15.35 19.63
N CYS A 221 45.70 15.14 19.01
CA CYS A 221 45.91 14.05 18.06
C CYS A 221 47.29 13.42 18.30
N ASP A 222 47.71 12.50 17.43
CA ASP A 222 49.05 11.90 17.45
C ASP A 222 49.53 11.88 15.99
N ASP A 223 50.55 12.68 15.67
CA ASP A 223 51.10 12.76 14.30
C ASP A 223 52.12 11.64 14.00
N GLY A 224 52.37 10.77 14.99
CA GLY A 224 53.30 9.64 14.92
C GLY A 224 54.78 10.04 14.97
N ASP A 225 55.10 11.33 15.14
CA ASP A 225 56.46 11.80 15.31
C ASP A 225 56.82 11.87 16.81
N ALA A 226 57.62 10.90 17.25
CA ALA A 226 58.07 10.85 18.64
C ALA A 226 59.00 12.01 19.06
N THR A 227 59.37 12.91 18.13
CA THR A 227 60.19 14.09 18.42
C THR A 227 59.39 15.37 18.68
N THR A 228 58.07 15.32 18.46
CA THR A 228 57.15 16.40 18.78
C THR A 228 56.33 16.12 20.02
N ILE A 229 55.87 17.19 20.67
CA ILE A 229 54.98 17.20 21.83
C ILE A 229 53.80 18.13 21.56
N ASP A 230 52.71 17.92 22.30
CA ASP A 230 51.47 18.70 22.23
C ASP A 230 50.86 18.72 20.81
N ASP A 231 50.63 17.53 20.23
CA ASP A 231 50.07 17.38 18.89
C ASP A 231 48.60 17.80 18.87
N VAL A 232 48.27 18.72 17.96
CA VAL A 232 46.93 19.27 17.80
C VAL A 232 46.54 19.38 16.34
N ILE A 233 45.24 19.27 16.07
CA ILE A 233 44.68 19.50 14.74
C ILE A 233 44.73 20.99 14.41
N ASN A 234 45.36 21.33 13.29
CA ASN A 234 45.50 22.72 12.83
C ASN A 234 44.34 23.16 11.89
N GLU A 235 44.41 24.41 11.41
CA GLU A 235 43.41 24.98 10.48
C GLU A 235 43.30 24.26 9.11
N ASN A 236 44.31 23.45 8.75
CA ASN A 236 44.32 22.64 7.53
C ASN A 236 43.88 21.19 7.79
N CYS A 237 43.38 20.88 8.98
CA CYS A 237 43.01 19.52 9.38
C CYS A 237 44.16 18.51 9.43
N ASP A 238 45.39 19.01 9.59
CA ASP A 238 46.56 18.16 9.82
C ASP A 238 46.85 18.08 11.32
N CYS A 239 47.21 16.89 11.79
CA CYS A 239 47.80 16.71 13.10
C CYS A 239 49.25 17.18 13.06
N VAL A 240 49.60 18.16 13.88
CA VAL A 240 50.95 18.71 13.94
C VAL A 240 51.42 18.90 15.38
N GLY A 241 52.62 18.41 15.68
CA GLY A 241 53.27 18.62 16.96
C GLY A 241 54.30 19.75 17.00
N THR A 242 54.70 20.13 18.21
CA THR A 242 55.75 21.12 18.45
C THR A 242 57.05 20.44 18.89
N VAL A 243 58.20 20.84 18.34
CA VAL A 243 59.49 20.21 18.67
C VAL A 243 59.93 20.51 20.11
N ASP A 244 60.20 19.47 20.89
CA ASP A 244 60.74 19.61 22.25
C ASP A 244 62.20 20.11 22.17
N GLY A 245 62.47 21.25 22.80
CA GLY A 245 63.67 22.04 22.57
C GLY A 245 64.97 21.30 22.90
N VAL A 246 65.91 21.28 21.95
CA VAL A 246 67.27 20.77 22.18
C VAL A 246 68.02 21.67 23.16
N GLU A 247 68.25 21.22 24.41
CA GLU A 247 69.16 21.89 25.34
C GLU A 247 70.63 21.79 24.85
N GLU A 248 71.27 22.93 24.56
CA GLU A 248 72.70 22.99 24.27
C GLU A 248 73.54 22.75 25.55
N ALA A 249 74.06 21.53 25.72
CA ALA A 249 75.04 21.19 26.75
C ALA A 249 76.44 21.75 26.42
N GLY A 250 76.64 23.07 26.55
CA GLY A 250 77.94 23.71 26.39
C GLY A 250 78.91 23.39 27.55
N LEU A 251 80.19 23.08 27.24
CA LEU A 251 81.27 22.92 28.23
C LEU A 251 81.24 24.07 29.24
N ALA A 252 81.13 23.81 30.55
CA ALA A 252 81.30 24.83 31.57
C ALA A 252 82.58 24.57 32.38
N PHE A 253 83.41 25.60 32.51
CA PHE A 253 84.59 25.59 33.37
C PHE A 253 84.75 26.93 34.08
N ALA A 254 85.43 26.93 35.23
CA ALA A 254 85.75 28.10 36.02
C ALA A 254 87.27 28.22 36.24
N MET A 255 87.77 29.45 36.39
CA MET A 255 89.17 29.73 36.68
C MET A 255 89.33 30.59 37.92
N PHE A 256 90.18 30.17 38.86
CA PHE A 256 90.50 30.93 40.06
C PHE A 256 91.93 30.67 40.56
N PRO A 257 92.60 31.64 41.20
CA PRO A 257 92.18 33.03 41.36
C PRO A 257 92.28 33.82 40.05
N ASN A 258 91.38 34.77 39.84
CA ASN A 258 91.40 35.70 38.70
C ASN A 258 91.04 37.10 39.23
N PRO A 259 92.01 38.04 39.37
CA PRO A 259 93.39 38.01 38.84
C PRO A 259 94.33 37.02 39.54
N SER A 260 95.32 36.48 38.81
CA SER A 260 96.35 35.54 39.29
C SER A 260 97.74 36.17 39.30
N THR A 261 98.63 35.69 40.16
CA THR A 261 100.07 36.03 40.19
C THR A 261 100.94 35.14 39.29
N GLY A 262 100.36 34.09 38.69
CA GLY A 262 101.06 33.14 37.83
C GLY A 262 100.50 31.72 37.88
N GLU A 263 99.84 31.30 38.96
CA GLU A 263 99.18 29.99 39.07
C GLU A 263 97.65 30.13 39.01
N VAL A 264 96.98 29.32 38.19
CA VAL A 264 95.53 29.35 38.01
C VAL A 264 94.98 27.94 38.10
N THR A 265 93.93 27.77 38.90
CA THR A 265 93.17 26.52 38.96
C THR A 265 92.02 26.58 37.96
N LEU A 266 91.98 25.61 37.05
CA LEU A 266 90.82 25.29 36.22
C LEU A 266 89.95 24.28 36.95
N ALA A 267 88.70 24.64 37.21
CA ALA A 267 87.68 23.73 37.71
C ALA A 267 86.74 23.36 36.55
N VAL A 268 86.66 22.06 36.26
CA VAL A 268 85.73 21.49 35.29
C VAL A 268 84.73 20.57 35.98
N ASP A 269 83.48 20.60 35.53
CA ASP A 269 82.47 19.66 36.00
C ASP A 269 82.60 18.33 35.25
N GLY A 270 82.98 17.28 36.00
CA GLY A 270 83.15 15.92 35.52
C GLY A 270 84.58 15.56 35.06
N LEU A 271 84.72 14.35 34.51
CA LEU A 271 85.95 13.87 33.86
C LEU A 271 85.89 14.21 32.38
N ARG A 272 86.89 14.94 31.87
CA ARG A 272 87.02 15.30 30.46
C ARG A 272 88.35 14.80 29.94
N ALA A 273 88.34 13.97 28.90
CA ALA A 273 89.54 13.43 28.27
C ALA A 273 89.78 14.08 26.90
N GLY A 274 91.04 14.27 26.52
CA GLY A 274 91.39 14.84 25.22
C GLY A 274 91.21 16.36 25.13
N VAL A 275 91.18 17.07 26.27
CA VAL A 275 91.00 18.52 26.29
C VAL A 275 92.27 19.20 25.77
N GLN A 276 92.09 20.16 24.86
CA GLN A 276 93.12 21.09 24.42
C GLN A 276 92.90 22.44 25.10
N ILE A 277 93.96 22.95 25.73
CA ILE A 277 93.97 24.24 26.41
C ILE A 277 94.90 25.17 25.66
N GLN A 278 94.41 26.35 25.31
CA GLN A 278 95.17 27.40 24.64
C GLN A 278 95.02 28.71 25.41
N VAL A 279 96.14 29.39 25.68
CA VAL A 279 96.14 30.72 26.28
C VAL A 279 96.59 31.71 25.22
N LEU A 280 95.75 32.71 24.97
CA LEU A 280 95.95 33.74 23.96
C LEU A 280 96.19 35.09 24.66
N ASP A 281 97.12 35.90 24.16
CA ASP A 281 97.30 37.28 24.63
C ASP A 281 96.11 38.18 24.21
N ALA A 282 96.09 39.43 24.67
CA ALA A 282 95.04 40.40 24.31
C ALA A 282 94.98 40.71 22.79
N ALA A 283 96.01 40.38 22.03
CA ALA A 283 96.06 40.51 20.57
C ALA A 283 95.65 39.20 19.85
N GLY A 284 95.24 38.16 20.59
CA GLY A 284 94.83 36.87 20.04
C GLY A 284 95.98 35.95 19.62
N ARG A 285 97.23 36.22 20.03
CA ARG A 285 98.37 35.36 19.74
C ARG A 285 98.50 34.27 20.80
N LEU A 286 98.70 33.03 20.36
CA LEU A 286 98.91 31.90 21.25
C LEU A 286 100.23 32.07 22.02
N VAL A 287 100.15 32.14 23.35
CA VAL A 287 101.31 32.30 24.24
C VAL A 287 101.62 31.03 25.03
N TRP A 288 100.63 30.15 25.19
CA TRP A 288 100.79 28.86 25.86
C TRP A 288 99.78 27.86 25.29
N ASN A 289 100.16 26.61 25.10
CA ASN A 289 99.25 25.53 24.72
C ASN A 289 99.57 24.24 25.46
N GLN A 290 98.56 23.38 25.56
CA GLN A 290 98.70 22.01 26.01
C GLN A 290 97.58 21.17 25.37
N GLU A 291 97.93 19.99 24.87
CA GLU A 291 97.00 19.10 24.17
C GLU A 291 96.86 17.77 24.91
N GLY A 292 95.73 17.10 24.69
CA GLY A 292 95.51 15.73 25.17
C GLY A 292 95.38 15.59 26.69
N MET A 293 94.98 16.66 27.38
CA MET A 293 94.84 16.61 28.84
C MET A 293 93.58 15.85 29.26
N VAL A 294 93.69 15.14 30.37
CA VAL A 294 92.53 14.63 31.10
C VAL A 294 92.31 15.56 32.30
N LEU A 295 91.22 16.33 32.27
CA LEU A 295 90.83 17.21 33.36
C LEU A 295 89.79 16.50 34.23
N GLN A 296 90.04 16.48 35.54
CA GLN A 296 89.10 15.94 36.52
C GLN A 296 89.04 16.87 37.74
N GLY A 297 87.93 17.58 37.90
CA GLY A 297 87.78 18.56 38.98
C GLY A 297 88.76 19.73 38.82
N ASN A 298 89.67 19.90 39.78
CA ASN A 298 90.58 21.04 39.84
C ASN A 298 91.96 20.69 39.28
N THR A 299 92.39 21.38 38.23
CA THR A 299 93.74 21.25 37.65
C THR A 299 94.47 22.58 37.73
N VAL A 300 95.69 22.58 38.26
CA VAL A 300 96.51 23.79 38.37
C VAL A 300 97.35 23.97 37.11
N LEU A 301 97.28 25.15 36.52
CA LEU A 301 98.13 25.61 35.44
C LEU A 301 99.16 26.60 35.96
N ASP A 302 100.43 26.35 35.65
CA ASP A 302 101.53 27.28 35.90
C ASP A 302 101.77 28.16 34.66
N LEU A 303 101.39 29.43 34.80
CA LEU A 303 101.54 30.51 33.83
C LEU A 303 102.53 31.58 34.35
N SER A 304 103.40 31.23 35.29
CA SER A 304 104.43 32.12 35.86
C SER A 304 105.47 32.60 34.84
N SER A 305 105.51 32.03 33.63
CA SER A 305 106.35 32.53 32.54
C SER A 305 105.74 33.71 31.78
N LEU A 306 104.44 33.99 31.94
CA LEU A 306 103.74 35.06 31.24
C LEU A 306 103.91 36.42 31.93
N SER A 307 103.89 37.51 31.16
CA SER A 307 103.95 38.88 31.66
C SER A 307 102.61 39.33 32.27
N THR A 308 102.62 40.40 33.06
CA THR A 308 101.39 41.06 33.53
C THR A 308 100.51 41.52 32.36
N GLY A 309 99.25 41.11 32.32
CA GLY A 309 98.34 41.35 31.21
C GLY A 309 97.03 40.57 31.28
N THR A 310 96.15 40.78 30.31
CA THR A 310 94.91 39.99 30.14
C THR A 310 95.09 38.93 29.06
N TYR A 311 94.63 37.73 29.35
CA TYR A 311 94.72 36.55 28.51
C TYR A 311 93.34 35.92 28.32
N ASN A 312 93.11 35.27 27.19
CA ASN A 312 91.93 34.44 26.96
C ASN A 312 92.35 32.97 27.02
N VAL A 313 91.76 32.22 27.95
CA VAL A 313 91.97 30.78 28.09
C VAL A 313 90.85 30.07 27.37
N MET A 314 91.20 29.32 26.34
CA MET A 314 90.29 28.55 25.51
C MET A 314 90.46 27.06 25.85
N LEU A 315 89.35 26.41 26.21
CA LEU A 315 89.25 24.96 26.36
C LEU A 315 88.43 24.42 25.19
N SER A 316 88.98 23.44 24.49
CA SER A 316 88.30 22.73 23.40
C SER A 316 88.37 21.22 23.63
N ASP A 317 87.23 20.55 23.47
CA ASP A 317 87.13 19.09 23.39
C ASP A 317 86.27 18.69 22.16
N GLU A 318 85.95 17.41 22.03
CA GLU A 318 85.08 16.85 20.99
C GLU A 318 83.62 17.38 21.02
N ARG A 319 83.18 17.97 22.14
CA ARG A 319 81.82 18.44 22.40
C ARG A 319 81.66 19.95 22.25
N GLY A 320 82.75 20.72 22.22
CA GLY A 320 82.69 22.14 21.94
C GLY A 320 83.89 22.93 22.42
N VAL A 321 83.80 24.26 22.25
CA VAL A 321 84.85 25.21 22.64
C VAL A 321 84.27 26.23 23.60
N ARG A 322 84.97 26.51 24.69
CA ARG A 322 84.65 27.63 25.57
C ARG A 322 85.87 28.47 25.89
N VAL A 323 85.64 29.78 25.98
CA VAL A 323 86.68 30.77 26.26
C VAL A 323 86.33 31.53 27.53
N GLN A 324 87.31 31.69 28.41
CA GLN A 324 87.17 32.52 29.60
C GLN A 324 88.40 33.44 29.76
N ARG A 325 88.16 34.68 30.19
CA ARG A 325 89.22 35.68 30.35
C ARG A 325 89.95 35.52 31.69
N LEU A 326 91.26 35.56 31.66
CA LEU A 326 92.17 35.55 32.81
C LEU A 326 92.99 36.84 32.85
N ALA A 327 93.15 37.44 34.03
CA ALA A 327 94.08 38.54 34.26
C ALA A 327 95.26 38.08 35.10
N ILE A 328 96.49 38.38 34.68
CA ILE A 328 97.71 38.12 35.46
C ILE A 328 98.24 39.47 35.96
N GLN A 329 98.39 39.61 37.28
CA GLN A 329 98.91 40.79 37.97
C GLN A 329 99.98 40.37 38.98
N ARG A 330 101.15 41.03 38.95
CA ARG A 330 102.28 40.78 39.84
C ARG A 330 102.61 42.02 40.65
#